data_AF-A0A7X0H966-F1
#
_entry.id   AF-A0A7X0H966-F1
#
_cell.length_a   1.000
_cell.length_b   1.000
_cell.length_c   1.000
_cell.angle_alpha   90.00
_cell.angle_beta   90.00
_cell.angle_gamma   90.00
#
_symmetry.space_group_name_H-M   'P 1'
#
loop_
_entity.id
_entity.type
_entity.pdbx_description
1 polymer ?
#
loop_
_entity_poly.entity_id
_entity_poly.type
_entity_poly.pdbx_seq_one_letter_code
_entity_poly.pdbx_strand_id
1 'polypeptide(L)'
;MSDEDLDAAYGILVRLYPNMAEKLEAQRDEDPEKFKKTLERSFPRIRFLVQLQKRDPDMFELRMQDISLDQQTKQLVKQMREARKADDKKLYKEYYEQLETKVAEQFDVRQQIRAMEIEALKKKLEELEQSLDDRDDDRKDLIEQRINELAGPEW
;
A
#
# COMPACT_ATOMS: atom_id res chain seq x y z
N MET A 1 2.50 -3.96 -16.06
CA MET A 1 2.70 -5.03 -15.05
C MET A 1 3.12 -6.32 -15.75
N SER A 2 3.89 -7.19 -15.09
CA SER A 2 4.11 -8.58 -15.56
C SER A 2 2.86 -9.44 -15.36
N ASP A 3 2.79 -10.62 -15.95
CA ASP A 3 1.64 -11.54 -15.77
C ASP A 3 1.51 -12.00 -14.31
N GLU A 4 2.64 -12.26 -13.65
CA GLU A 4 2.68 -12.57 -12.22
C GLU A 4 2.16 -11.38 -11.36
N ASP A 5 2.50 -10.14 -11.73
CA ASP A 5 1.95 -8.95 -11.06
C ASP A 5 0.44 -8.82 -11.27
N LEU A 6 -0.07 -9.24 -12.44
CA LEU A 6 -1.50 -9.21 -12.73
C LEU A 6 -2.27 -10.23 -11.89
N ASP A 7 -1.72 -11.43 -11.71
CA ASP A 7 -2.32 -12.44 -10.84
C ASP A 7 -2.29 -12.01 -9.36
N ALA A 8 -1.18 -11.43 -8.90
CA ALA A 8 -1.08 -10.84 -7.56
C ALA A 8 -2.11 -9.71 -7.38
N ALA A 9 -2.22 -8.81 -8.35
CA ALA A 9 -3.19 -7.72 -8.33
C ALA A 9 -4.63 -8.22 -8.29
N TYR A 10 -4.95 -9.26 -9.06
CA TYR A 10 -6.26 -9.89 -9.04
C TYR A 10 -6.55 -10.53 -7.68
N GLY A 11 -5.60 -11.27 -7.10
CA GLY A 11 -5.75 -11.86 -5.76
C GLY A 11 -6.00 -10.81 -4.66
N ILE A 12 -5.30 -9.68 -4.71
CA ILE A 12 -5.56 -8.55 -3.81
C ILE A 12 -6.98 -8.00 -4.02
N LEU A 13 -7.43 -7.90 -5.27
CA LEU A 13 -8.76 -7.39 -5.61
C LEU A 13 -9.87 -8.34 -5.17
N VAL A 14 -9.69 -9.65 -5.26
CA VAL A 14 -10.60 -10.65 -4.68
C VAL A 14 -10.76 -10.45 -3.17
N ARG A 15 -9.65 -10.25 -2.45
CA ARG A 15 -9.67 -10.08 -0.99
C ARG A 15 -10.31 -8.77 -0.54
N LEU A 16 -10.11 -7.67 -1.29
CA LEU A 16 -10.60 -6.34 -0.90
C LEU A 16 -11.95 -5.98 -1.53
N TYR A 17 -12.26 -6.49 -2.71
CA TYR A 17 -13.41 -6.06 -3.51
C TYR A 17 -14.00 -7.24 -4.30
N PRO A 18 -14.55 -8.27 -3.62
CA PRO A 18 -14.98 -9.51 -4.27
C PRO A 18 -16.02 -9.28 -5.38
N ASN A 19 -17.00 -8.39 -5.15
CA ASN A 19 -18.01 -8.03 -6.16
C ASN A 19 -17.41 -7.33 -7.41
N MET A 20 -16.26 -6.67 -7.26
CA MET A 20 -15.54 -6.09 -8.41
C MET A 20 -14.64 -7.13 -9.07
N ALA A 21 -14.08 -8.07 -8.30
CA ALA A 21 -13.28 -9.17 -8.81
C ALA A 21 -14.07 -10.04 -9.78
N GLU A 22 -15.28 -10.44 -9.39
CA GLU A 22 -16.18 -11.24 -10.23
C GLU A 22 -16.49 -10.53 -11.56
N LYS A 23 -16.74 -9.22 -11.52
CA LYS A 23 -17.00 -8.42 -12.73
C LYS A 23 -15.78 -8.26 -13.63
N LEU A 24 -14.58 -8.23 -13.06
CA LEU A 24 -13.32 -8.09 -13.79
C LEU A 24 -12.82 -9.44 -14.32
N GLU A 25 -13.11 -10.54 -13.64
CA GLU A 25 -12.77 -11.89 -14.09
C GLU A 25 -13.47 -12.25 -15.40
N ALA A 26 -14.76 -11.92 -15.53
CA ALA A 26 -15.48 -12.08 -16.79
C ALA A 26 -14.82 -11.28 -17.95
N GLN A 27 -14.17 -10.16 -17.65
CA GLN A 27 -13.43 -9.38 -18.65
C GLN A 27 -12.04 -9.95 -18.96
N ARG A 28 -11.44 -10.70 -18.02
CA ARG A 28 -10.11 -11.32 -18.19
C ARG A 28 -10.14 -12.37 -19.31
N ASP A 29 -11.20 -13.16 -19.39
CA ASP A 29 -11.35 -14.22 -20.39
C ASP A 29 -11.73 -13.68 -21.78
N GLU A 30 -12.48 -12.57 -21.83
CA GLU A 30 -12.93 -11.95 -23.08
C GLU A 30 -11.89 -10.99 -23.70
N ASP A 31 -11.21 -10.18 -22.89
CA ASP A 31 -10.25 -9.16 -23.33
C ASP A 31 -9.18 -8.88 -22.26
N PRO A 32 -8.08 -9.66 -22.24
CA PRO A 32 -6.99 -9.53 -21.27
C PRO A 32 -6.33 -8.14 -21.25
N GLU A 33 -6.23 -7.46 -22.39
CA GLU A 33 -5.62 -6.13 -22.48
C GLU A 33 -6.53 -5.06 -21.87
N LYS A 34 -7.85 -5.17 -22.08
CA LYS A 34 -8.83 -4.31 -21.41
C LYS A 34 -8.89 -4.57 -19.92
N PHE A 35 -8.79 -5.83 -19.47
CA PHE A 35 -8.67 -6.18 -18.05
C PHE A 35 -7.45 -5.48 -17.43
N LYS A 36 -6.27 -5.65 -18.03
CA LYS A 36 -5.01 -5.02 -17.56
C LYS A 36 -5.14 -3.51 -17.47
N LYS A 37 -5.65 -2.86 -18.52
CA LYS A 37 -5.84 -1.41 -18.57
C LYS A 37 -6.85 -0.91 -17.53
N THR A 38 -7.89 -1.70 -17.26
CA THR A 38 -8.89 -1.38 -16.23
C THR A 38 -8.29 -1.52 -14.83
N LEU A 39 -7.51 -2.58 -14.59
CA LEU A 39 -6.81 -2.81 -13.33
C LEU A 39 -5.82 -1.68 -13.02
N GLU A 40 -5.00 -1.29 -14.00
CA GLU A 40 -4.00 -0.22 -13.86
C GLU A 40 -4.63 1.18 -13.65
N ARG A 41 -5.78 1.46 -14.27
CA ARG A 41 -6.45 2.78 -14.19
C ARG A 41 -7.37 2.94 -13.00
N SER A 42 -8.19 1.93 -12.74
CA SER A 42 -9.22 1.99 -11.70
C SER A 42 -8.66 1.68 -10.32
N PHE A 43 -7.50 1.04 -10.25
CA PHE A 43 -6.93 0.60 -8.98
C PHE A 43 -5.44 0.94 -8.82
N PRO A 44 -5.05 2.23 -8.85
CA PRO A 44 -3.66 2.65 -8.68
C PRO A 44 -3.05 2.20 -7.34
N ARG A 45 -3.90 2.01 -6.30
CA ARG A 45 -3.48 1.45 -5.00
C ARG A 45 -3.09 -0.02 -5.07
N ILE A 46 -3.67 -0.80 -5.99
CA ILE A 46 -3.36 -2.23 -6.13
C ILE A 46 -1.93 -2.41 -6.65
N ARG A 47 -1.48 -1.58 -7.61
CA ARG A 47 -0.09 -1.62 -8.08
C ARG A 47 0.91 -1.40 -6.95
N PHE A 48 0.62 -0.45 -6.05
CA PHE A 48 1.44 -0.22 -4.86
C PHE A 48 1.46 -1.47 -3.95
N LEU A 49 0.31 -2.10 -3.71
CA LEU A 49 0.22 -3.28 -2.88
C LEU A 49 0.93 -4.50 -3.48
N VAL A 50 0.92 -4.69 -4.81
CA VAL A 50 1.69 -5.75 -5.48
C VAL A 50 3.19 -5.56 -5.27
N GLN A 51 3.69 -4.33 -5.44
CA GLN A 51 5.10 -4.04 -5.19
C GLN A 51 5.46 -4.24 -3.72
N LEU A 52 4.56 -3.85 -2.83
CA LEU A 52 4.73 -4.01 -1.39
C LEU A 52 4.78 -5.48 -1.00
N GLN A 53 3.89 -6.32 -1.54
CA GLN A 53 3.88 -7.77 -1.30
C GLN A 53 5.22 -8.43 -1.63
N LYS A 54 5.90 -7.96 -2.70
CA LYS A 54 7.21 -8.49 -3.10
C LYS A 54 8.36 -8.00 -2.22
N ARG A 55 8.32 -6.74 -1.78
CA ARG A 55 9.46 -6.09 -1.09
C ARG A 55 9.36 -6.17 0.44
N ASP A 56 8.15 -6.15 0.97
CA ASP A 56 7.85 -6.06 2.39
C ASP A 56 6.49 -6.73 2.68
N PRO A 57 6.46 -8.08 2.80
CA PRO A 57 5.23 -8.85 3.02
C PRO A 57 4.50 -8.49 4.32
N ASP A 58 5.24 -8.12 5.36
CA ASP A 58 4.67 -7.75 6.66
C ASP A 58 3.91 -6.42 6.56
N MET A 59 4.53 -5.40 5.95
CA MET A 59 3.85 -4.13 5.67
C MET A 59 2.66 -4.33 4.73
N PHE A 60 2.77 -5.24 3.77
CA PHE A 60 1.66 -5.59 2.88
C PHE A 60 0.44 -6.10 3.66
N GLU A 61 0.60 -7.06 4.57
CA GLU A 61 -0.52 -7.59 5.35
C GLU A 61 -1.18 -6.53 6.24
N LEU A 62 -0.38 -5.67 6.88
CA LEU A 62 -0.92 -4.56 7.67
C LEU A 62 -1.72 -3.57 6.82
N ARG A 63 -1.25 -3.24 5.61
CA ARG A 63 -1.98 -2.38 4.67
C ARG A 63 -3.27 -3.02 4.20
N MET A 64 -3.25 -4.33 3.93
CA MET A 64 -4.45 -5.09 3.56
C MET A 64 -5.49 -5.05 4.69
N GLN A 65 -5.04 -5.21 5.94
CA GLN A 65 -5.89 -5.10 7.12
C GLN A 65 -6.49 -3.70 7.28
N ASP A 66 -5.69 -2.63 7.17
CA ASP A 66 -6.18 -1.24 7.27
C ASP A 66 -7.22 -0.93 6.19
N ILE A 67 -7.02 -1.38 4.95
CA ILE A 67 -7.99 -1.19 3.87
C ILE A 67 -9.29 -1.97 4.16
N SER A 68 -9.19 -3.22 4.64
CA SER A 68 -10.38 -4.00 5.00
C SER A 68 -11.17 -3.32 6.13
N LEU A 69 -10.50 -2.84 7.17
CA LEU A 69 -11.14 -2.13 8.28
C LEU A 69 -11.78 -0.81 7.81
N ASP A 70 -11.16 -0.05 6.92
CA ASP A 70 -11.74 1.15 6.30
C ASP A 70 -13.04 0.84 5.54
N GLN A 71 -13.13 -0.29 4.86
CA GLN A 71 -14.36 -0.70 4.18
C GLN A 71 -15.47 -1.10 5.17
N GLN A 72 -15.11 -1.90 6.19
CA GLN A 72 -16.05 -2.34 7.22
C GLN A 72 -16.63 -1.15 7.98
N THR A 73 -15.80 -0.19 8.38
CA THR A 73 -16.25 1.03 9.08
C THR A 73 -17.18 1.87 8.20
N LYS A 74 -16.89 2.03 6.91
CA LYS A 74 -17.80 2.71 5.96
C LYS A 74 -19.14 2.02 5.81
N GLN A 75 -19.14 0.69 5.75
CA GLN A 75 -20.37 -0.11 5.69
C GLN A 75 -21.21 0.05 6.96
N LEU A 76 -20.59 -0.02 8.14
CA LEU A 76 -21.26 0.21 9.43
C LEU A 76 -21.88 1.61 9.49
N VAL A 77 -21.16 2.66 9.06
CA VAL A 77 -21.73 4.02 8.99
C VAL A 77 -22.95 4.09 8.07
N LYS A 78 -22.96 3.37 6.94
CA LYS A 78 -24.14 3.29 6.07
C LYS A 78 -25.32 2.62 6.79
N GLN A 79 -25.08 1.50 7.45
CA GLN A 79 -26.09 0.76 8.21
C GLN A 79 -26.65 1.58 9.38
N MET A 80 -25.81 2.34 10.08
CA MET A 80 -26.24 3.29 11.12
C MET A 80 -27.17 4.36 10.57
N ARG A 81 -26.87 4.91 9.37
CA ARG A 81 -27.75 5.90 8.73
C ARG A 81 -29.10 5.31 8.36
N GLU A 82 -29.14 4.05 7.94
CA GLU A 82 -30.38 3.32 7.63
C GLU A 82 -31.19 3.05 8.90
N ALA A 83 -30.57 2.54 9.96
CA ALA A 83 -31.21 2.32 11.26
C ALA A 83 -31.80 3.63 11.84
N ARG A 84 -31.06 4.74 11.71
CA ARG A 84 -31.54 6.07 12.12
C ARG A 84 -32.78 6.52 11.33
N LYS A 85 -32.82 6.27 10.01
CA LYS A 85 -33.99 6.59 9.17
C LYS A 85 -35.22 5.75 9.55
N ALA A 86 -35.01 4.52 10.01
CA ALA A 86 -36.06 3.62 10.47
C ALA A 86 -36.49 3.85 11.94
N ASP A 87 -35.89 4.82 12.65
CA ASP A 87 -36.02 5.04 14.10
C ASP A 87 -35.71 3.78 14.95
N ASP A 88 -34.89 2.86 14.41
CA ASP A 88 -34.46 1.66 15.13
C ASP A 88 -33.23 1.97 16.00
N LYS A 89 -33.51 2.47 17.21
CA LYS A 89 -32.48 2.85 18.20
C LYS A 89 -31.63 1.67 18.67
N LYS A 90 -32.21 0.46 18.72
CA LYS A 90 -31.48 -0.74 19.18
C LYS A 90 -30.43 -1.10 18.15
N LEU A 91 -30.82 -1.19 16.88
CA LEU A 91 -29.92 -1.53 15.80
C LEU A 91 -28.87 -0.44 15.55
N TYR A 92 -29.25 0.83 15.71
CA TYR A 92 -28.28 1.93 15.68
C TYR A 92 -27.18 1.78 16.74
N LYS A 93 -27.57 1.45 17.98
CA LYS A 93 -26.62 1.26 19.08
C LYS A 93 -25.70 0.07 18.82
N GLU A 94 -26.22 -1.03 18.31
CA GLU A 94 -25.44 -2.22 17.95
C GLU A 94 -24.37 -1.90 16.89
N TYR A 95 -24.74 -1.20 15.81
CA TYR A 95 -23.77 -0.78 14.80
C TYR A 95 -22.75 0.23 15.32
N TYR A 96 -23.13 1.07 16.28
CA TYR A 96 -22.19 1.99 16.94
C TYR A 96 -21.10 1.24 17.71
N GLU A 97 -21.47 0.24 18.52
CA GLU A 97 -20.52 -0.56 19.31
C GLU A 97 -19.57 -1.37 18.39
N GLN A 98 -20.09 -1.90 17.29
CA GLN A 98 -19.27 -2.55 16.26
C GLN A 98 -18.30 -1.55 15.60
N LEU A 99 -18.77 -0.34 15.28
CA LEU A 99 -17.95 0.70 14.68
C LEU A 99 -16.82 1.13 15.61
N GLU A 100 -17.12 1.32 16.89
CA GLU A 100 -16.12 1.66 17.91
C GLU A 100 -15.00 0.60 17.97
N THR A 101 -15.38 -0.68 18.01
CA THR A 101 -14.43 -1.80 17.99
C THR A 101 -13.56 -1.77 16.72
N LYS A 102 -14.16 -1.59 15.54
CA LYS A 102 -13.41 -1.56 14.27
C LYS A 102 -12.51 -0.33 14.12
N VAL A 103 -12.90 0.80 14.68
CA VAL A 103 -12.05 2.00 14.70
C VAL A 103 -10.86 1.81 15.64
N ALA A 104 -11.05 1.15 16.79
CA ALA A 104 -9.94 0.80 17.69
C ALA A 104 -8.96 -0.17 17.01
N GLU A 105 -9.45 -1.25 16.39
CA GLU A 105 -8.62 -2.18 15.60
C GLU A 105 -7.84 -1.43 14.51
N GLN A 106 -8.49 -0.49 13.80
CA GLN A 106 -7.85 0.29 12.74
C GLN A 106 -6.77 1.23 13.28
N PHE A 107 -7.00 1.82 14.45
CA PHE A 107 -6.01 2.65 15.12
C PHE A 107 -4.74 1.84 15.41
N ASP A 108 -4.87 0.65 15.99
CA ASP A 108 -3.74 -0.20 16.34
C ASP A 108 -2.94 -0.63 15.11
N VAL A 109 -3.62 -1.07 14.04
CA VAL A 109 -2.96 -1.43 12.77
C VAL A 109 -2.20 -0.23 12.19
N ARG A 110 -2.78 0.97 12.24
CA ARG A 110 -2.09 2.18 11.76
C ARG A 110 -0.89 2.52 12.62
N GLN A 111 -0.95 2.32 13.93
CA GLN A 111 0.20 2.50 14.81
C GLN A 111 1.33 1.52 14.47
N GLN A 112 1.01 0.27 14.19
CA GLN A 112 2.00 -0.73 13.75
C GLN A 112 2.65 -0.34 12.42
N ILE A 113 1.85 0.07 11.43
CA ILE A 113 2.34 0.59 10.15
C ILE A 113 3.31 1.76 10.38
N ARG A 114 2.95 2.73 11.23
CA ARG A 114 3.82 3.88 11.54
C ARG A 114 5.12 3.48 12.19
N ALA A 115 5.08 2.53 13.13
CA ALA A 115 6.28 2.02 13.77
C ALA A 115 7.24 1.38 12.74
N MET A 116 6.73 0.53 11.85
CA MET A 116 7.54 -0.07 10.79
C MET A 116 8.10 0.97 9.80
N GLU A 117 7.30 1.97 9.42
CA GLU A 117 7.78 3.08 8.57
C GLU A 117 8.93 3.85 9.25
N ILE A 118 8.82 4.10 10.55
CA ILE A 118 9.88 4.78 11.33
C ILE A 118 11.16 3.95 11.33
N GLU A 119 11.07 2.64 11.58
CA GLU A 119 12.26 1.78 11.58
C GLU A 119 12.91 1.67 10.19
N ALA A 120 12.11 1.60 9.13
CA ALA A 120 12.64 1.62 7.75
C ALA A 120 13.34 2.95 7.42
N LEU A 121 12.78 4.09 7.87
CA LEU A 121 13.39 5.40 7.68
C LEU A 121 14.69 5.56 8.49
N LYS A 122 14.74 5.04 9.71
CA LYS A 122 15.97 5.03 10.53
C LYS A 122 17.09 4.27 9.83
N LYS A 123 16.81 3.07 9.34
CA LYS A 123 17.79 2.29 8.58
C LYS A 123 18.26 3.04 7.32
N LYS A 124 17.34 3.68 6.60
CA LYS A 124 17.71 4.48 5.42
C LYS A 124 18.58 5.69 5.78
N LEU A 125 18.32 6.32 6.92
CA LEU A 125 19.14 7.42 7.42
C LEU A 125 20.55 6.94 7.73
N GLU A 126 20.69 5.83 8.46
CA GLU A 126 21.98 5.22 8.78
C GLU A 126 22.78 4.85 7.52
N GLU A 127 22.14 4.25 6.50
CA GLU A 127 22.77 3.98 5.21
C GLU A 127 23.25 5.25 4.50
N LEU A 128 22.50 6.34 4.60
CA LEU A 128 22.87 7.62 3.98
C LEU A 128 24.00 8.31 4.74
N GLU A 129 24.00 8.23 6.07
CA GLU A 129 25.07 8.74 6.93
C GLU A 129 26.37 7.99 6.63
N GLN A 130 26.35 6.66 6.60
CA GLN A 130 27.54 5.87 6.23
C GLN A 130 28.03 6.21 4.81
N SER A 131 27.11 6.34 3.84
CA SER A 131 27.48 6.73 2.48
C SER A 131 28.07 8.14 2.39
N LEU A 132 27.77 9.05 3.32
CA LEU A 132 28.38 10.38 3.36
C LEU A 132 29.79 10.29 3.93
N ASP A 133 29.97 9.55 5.02
CA ASP A 133 31.29 9.33 5.62
C ASP A 133 32.26 8.68 4.63
N ASP A 134 31.83 7.60 3.95
CA ASP A 134 32.63 6.92 2.91
C ASP A 134 33.06 7.89 1.79
N ARG A 135 32.16 8.79 1.39
CA ARG A 135 32.45 9.78 0.33
C ARG A 135 33.37 10.91 0.80
N ASP A 136 33.30 11.27 2.07
CA ASP A 136 34.20 12.26 2.66
C ASP A 136 35.62 11.71 2.80
N ASP A 137 35.75 10.41 3.13
CA ASP A 137 37.02 9.69 3.12
C ASP A 137 37.60 9.59 1.70
N ASP A 138 36.77 9.24 0.71
CA ASP A 138 37.15 9.12 -0.70
C ASP A 138 37.17 10.47 -1.44
N ARG A 139 37.02 11.60 -0.74
CA ARG A 139 36.75 12.91 -1.34
C ARG A 139 37.78 13.31 -2.40
N LYS A 140 39.07 13.06 -2.14
CA LYS A 140 40.15 13.43 -3.07
C LYS A 140 40.07 12.63 -4.36
N ASP A 141 39.90 11.32 -4.24
CA ASP A 141 39.84 10.39 -5.37
C ASP A 141 38.58 10.64 -6.21
N LEU A 142 37.44 10.92 -5.55
CA LEU A 142 36.20 11.34 -6.24
C LEU A 142 36.36 12.67 -6.98
N ILE A 143 37.10 13.63 -6.41
CA ILE A 143 37.40 14.90 -7.08
C ILE A 143 38.33 14.67 -8.27
N GLU A 144 39.39 13.87 -8.11
CA GLU A 144 40.35 13.56 -9.17
C GLU A 144 39.69 12.81 -10.33
N GLN A 145 38.87 11.79 -10.03
CA GLN A 145 38.06 11.11 -11.03
C GLN A 145 37.16 12.11 -11.78
N ARG A 146 36.50 13.01 -11.04
CA ARG A 146 35.62 14.00 -11.66
C ARG A 146 36.37 15.00 -12.52
N ILE A 147 37.57 15.41 -12.13
CA ILE A 147 38.45 16.26 -12.94
C ILE A 147 38.84 15.52 -14.22
N ASN A 148 39.27 14.26 -14.12
CA ASN A 148 39.66 13.43 -15.28
C ASN A 148 38.49 13.20 -16.25
N GLU A 149 37.26 13.02 -15.76
CA GLU A 149 36.05 12.92 -16.59
C GLU A 149 35.75 14.21 -17.37
N LEU A 150 36.06 15.37 -16.80
CA LEU A 150 35.73 16.68 -17.38
C LEU A 150 36.86 17.25 -18.26
N ALA A 151 38.11 17.03 -17.87
CA ALA A 151 39.30 17.59 -18.54
C ALA A 151 39.98 16.59 -19.50
N GLY A 152 39.62 15.30 -19.43
CA GLY A 152 40.27 14.20 -20.15
C GLY A 152 41.43 13.57 -19.35
N PRO A 153 41.80 12.31 -19.62
CA PRO A 153 42.98 11.70 -19.02
C PRO A 153 44.23 12.43 -19.55
N GLU A 154 45.13 12.84 -18.66
CA GLU A 154 46.40 13.60 -18.91
C GLU A 154 46.39 15.11 -18.60
N TRP A 155 45.81 15.51 -17.46
CA TRP A 155 46.34 16.62 -16.66
C TRP A 155 47.02 16.08 -15.41
#